data_AF-A0A0F2P726-F1
#
_entry.id   AF-A0A0F2P726-F1
#
_cell.length_a   1.000
_cell.length_b   1.000
_cell.length_c   1.000
_cell.angle_alpha   90.00
_cell.angle_beta   90.00
_cell.angle_gamma   90.00
#
_symmetry.space_group_name_H-M   'P 1'
#
loop_
_entity.id
_entity.type
_entity.pdbx_description
1 polymer ?
#
loop_
_entity_poly.entity_id
_entity_poly.type
_entity_poly.pdbx_seq_one_letter_code
_entity_poly.pdbx_strand_id
1 'polypeptide(L)' 'MAVSALDRRFMAAAIRLARRHEGRTGSNPSVATLIVRDIDGAPVIVGRGVTAIGGRPHAEPQALAEA' A
#
# COMPACT_ATOMS: atom_id res chain seq x y z
N MET A 1 14.65 12.15 -11.41
CA MET A 1 13.83 11.05 -11.97
C MET A 1 12.42 11.57 -12.18
N ALA A 2 11.78 11.20 -13.28
CA ALA A 2 10.38 11.54 -13.55
C ALA A 2 9.46 10.42 -13.04
N VAL A 3 8.30 10.77 -12.50
CA VAL A 3 7.25 9.81 -12.12
C VAL A 3 6.77 9.07 -13.38
N SER A 4 6.92 7.74 -13.39
CA SER A 4 6.54 6.89 -14.54
C SER A 4 5.04 6.58 -14.58
N ALA A 5 4.54 6.10 -15.72
CA ALA A 5 3.18 5.57 -15.83
C ALA A 5 2.94 4.37 -14.89
N LEU A 6 4.00 3.58 -14.64
CA LEU A 6 3.96 2.46 -13.73
C LEU A 6 3.80 2.91 -12.27
N ASP A 7 4.53 3.94 -11.85
CA ASP A 7 4.40 4.54 -10.51
C ASP A 7 2.98 5.01 -10.25
N ARG A 8 2.37 5.69 -11.25
CA ARG A 8 0.96 6.12 -11.16
C ARG A 8 0.00 4.94 -11.04
N ARG A 9 0.27 3.82 -11.73
CA ARG A 9 -0.57 2.61 -11.64
C ARG A 9 -0.49 1.97 -10.27
N PHE A 10 0.70 1.87 -9.67
CA PHE A 10 0.86 1.36 -8.31
C PHE A 10 0.27 2.31 -7.27
N MET A 11 0.46 3.62 -7.41
CA MET A 11 -0.16 4.60 -6.52
C MET A 11 -1.69 4.54 -6.59
N ALA A 12 -2.27 4.43 -7.79
CA ALA A 12 -3.71 4.22 -7.96
C ALA A 12 -4.19 2.89 -7.33
N ALA A 13 -3.35 1.84 -7.30
CA ALA A 13 -3.64 0.60 -6.59
C ALA A 13 -3.60 0.77 -5.07
N ALA A 14 -2.60 1.47 -4.54
CA ALA A 14 -2.50 1.79 -3.12
C ALA A 14 -3.72 2.61 -2.65
N ILE A 15 -4.11 3.66 -3.39
CA ILE A 15 -5.31 4.45 -3.06
C ILE A 15 -6.57 3.58 -3.03
N ARG A 16 -6.74 2.67 -4.00
CA ARG A 16 -7.88 1.71 -4.02
C ARG A 16 -7.86 0.76 -2.83
N LEU A 17 -6.67 0.34 -2.38
CA LEU A 17 -6.53 -0.51 -1.19
C LEU A 17 -6.88 0.28 0.08
N ALA A 18 -6.39 1.52 0.23
CA ALA A 18 -6.67 2.39 1.36
C ALA A 18 -8.17 2.65 1.54
N ARG A 19 -8.92 2.85 0.44
CA ARG A 19 -10.37 3.08 0.49
C ARG A 19 -11.16 1.96 1.19
N ARG A 20 -10.64 0.74 1.27
CA ARG A 20 -11.31 -0.38 1.96
C ARG A 20 -11.48 -0.15 3.46
N HIS A 21 -10.60 0.66 4.05
CA HIS A 21 -10.56 0.94 5.49
C HIS A 21 -10.92 2.41 5.80
N GLU A 22 -11.40 3.17 4.81
CA GLU A 22 -11.91 4.52 5.01
C GLU A 22 -13.06 4.52 6.03
N GLY A 23 -12.97 5.40 7.04
CA GLY A 23 -13.92 5.44 8.16
C GLY A 23 -13.82 4.28 9.17
N ARG A 24 -12.87 3.36 9.01
CA ARG A 24 -12.73 2.15 9.86
C ARG A 24 -11.48 2.17 10.75
N THR A 25 -10.66 3.22 10.65
CA THR A 25 -9.35 3.33 11.30
C THR A 25 -9.35 4.23 12.55
N GLY A 26 -10.52 4.51 13.12
CA GLY A 26 -10.67 5.40 14.28
C GLY A 26 -10.29 6.84 13.94
N SER A 27 -9.48 7.49 14.78
CA SER A 27 -8.94 8.83 14.53
C SER A 27 -7.78 8.86 13.52
N ASN A 28 -7.21 7.70 13.19
CA ASN A 28 -6.10 7.61 12.23
C ASN A 28 -6.63 7.60 10.78
N PRO A 29 -5.84 8.09 9.83
CA PRO A 29 -6.20 8.01 8.41
C PRO A 29 -6.14 6.56 7.92
N SER A 30 -6.95 6.26 6.90
CA SER A 30 -6.77 5.05 6.12
C SER A 30 -5.64 5.25 5.11
N VAL A 31 -4.54 4.52 5.32
CA VAL A 31 -3.34 4.55 4.47
C VAL A 31 -3.12 3.15 3.94
N ALA A 32 -2.58 3.02 2.74
CA ALA A 32 -2.11 1.75 2.21
C ALA A 32 -0.72 1.88 1.62
N THR A 33 0.05 0.80 1.72
CA THR A 33 1.43 0.70 1.26
C THR A 33 1.55 -0.54 0.38
N LEU A 34 2.23 -0.39 -0.76
CA LEU A 34 2.63 -1.49 -1.64
C LEU A 34 4.15 -1.49 -1.75
N ILE A 35 4.78 -2.64 -1.54
CA ILE A 35 6.20 -2.86 -1.77
C ILE A 35 6.34 -3.60 -3.10
N VAL A 36 7.10 -3.01 -4.01
CA VAL A 36 7.29 -3.53 -5.37
C VAL A 36 8.76 -3.87 -5.56
N ARG A 37 9.04 -5.04 -6.14
CA ARG A 37 10.37 -5.50 -6.53
C ARG A 37 10.36 -5.87 -8.01
N ASP A 38 11.45 -5.58 -8.72
CA ASP A 38 11.66 -6.13 -10.05
C ASP A 38 12.10 -7.60 -9.93
N ILE A 39 11.34 -8.51 -10.53
CA ILE A 39 11.61 -9.94 -10.58
C ILE A 39 11.52 -10.36 -12.04
N ASP A 40 12.61 -10.90 -12.58
CA ASP A 40 12.73 -11.34 -13.98
C ASP A 40 12.35 -10.25 -15.01
N GLY A 41 12.68 -8.98 -14.71
CA GLY A 41 12.41 -7.84 -15.58
C GLY A 41 10.96 -7.33 -15.50
N ALA A 42 10.17 -7.81 -14.55
CA ALA A 42 8.80 -7.40 -14.33
C ALA A 42 8.58 -6.87 -12.90
N PRO A 43 7.81 -5.79 -12.73
CA PRO A 43 7.49 -5.26 -11.41
C PRO A 43 6.43 -6.12 -10.71
N VAL A 44 6.79 -6.69 -9.56
CA VAL A 44 5.93 -7.56 -8.75
C VAL A 44 5.67 -6.91 -7.40
N ILE A 45 4.41 -6.85 -6.97
CA ILE A 45 4.05 -6.47 -5.60
C ILE A 45 4.46 -7.63 -4.69
N VAL A 46 5.47 -7.43 -3.85
CA VAL A 46 5.95 -8.44 -2.91
C VAL A 46 5.29 -8.31 -1.54
N GLY A 47 4.82 -7.12 -1.16
CA GLY A 47 4.04 -6.93 0.07
C GLY A 47 3.03 -5.81 -0.02
N ARG A 48 1.96 -5.90 0.76
CA ARG A 48 0.89 -4.89 0.82
C ARG A 48 0.41 -4.71 2.26
N GLY A 49 -0.08 -3.52 2.55
CA GLY A 49 -0.64 -3.22 3.87
C GLY A 49 -1.65 -2.11 3.78
N VAL A 50 -2.60 -2.11 4.72
CA VAL A 50 -3.56 -1.03 4.92
C VAL A 50 -3.70 -0.80 6.43
N THR A 51 -3.78 0.45 6.88
CA THR A 51 -3.96 0.78 8.30
C THR A 51 -5.08 -0.08 8.87
N ALA A 52 -4.81 -0.87 9.90
CA ALA A 52 -5.79 -1.84 10.40
C ALA A 52 -7.02 -1.15 11.00
N ILE A 53 -8.12 -1.92 11.11
CA ILE A 53 -9.35 -1.45 11.75
C ILE A 53 -9.04 -1.03 13.19
N GLY A 54 -9.54 0.14 13.61
CA GLY A 54 -9.18 0.75 14.89
C GLY A 54 -7.87 1.56 14.87
N GLY A 55 -7.17 1.61 13.74
CA GLY A 55 -6.10 2.57 13.46
C GLY A 55 -4.67 2.07 13.66
N ARG A 56 -4.48 0.86 14.19
CA ARG A 56 -3.16 0.22 14.38
C ARG A 56 -3.27 -1.29 14.15
N PRO A 57 -2.26 -1.95 13.57
CA PRO A 57 -0.99 -1.40 13.07
C PRO A 57 -1.13 -0.51 11.82
N HIS A 58 -0.08 0.27 11.53
CA HIS A 58 0.04 1.09 10.32
C HIS A 58 0.25 0.23 9.06
N ALA A 59 0.07 0.81 7.88
CA ALA A 59 0.11 0.08 6.61
C ALA A 59 1.52 -0.44 6.27
N GLU A 60 2.55 0.37 6.50
CA GLU A 60 3.95 0.13 6.20
C GLU A 60 4.52 -1.10 6.91
N PRO A 61 4.41 -1.25 8.25
CA PRO A 61 4.93 -2.45 8.92
C PRO A 61 4.21 -3.72 8.50
N GLN A 62 2.92 -3.65 8.13
CA GLN A 62 2.19 -4.80 7.59
C GLN A 62 2.70 -5.17 6.18
N ALA A 63 2.93 -4.18 5.32
CA ALA A 63 3.48 -4.40 3.97
C ALA A 63 4.90 -4.97 4.02
N LEU A 64 5.73 -4.52 4.96
CA LEU A 64 7.07 -5.07 5.20
C LEU A 64 7.04 -6.51 5.72
N ALA A 65 6.04 -6.87 6.53
CA ALA A 65 5.90 -8.23 7.06
C ALA A 65 5.39 -9.24 6.00
N GLU A 66 4.67 -8.77 4.96
CA GLU A 66 4.23 -9.62 3.84
C GLU A 66 5.30 -9.78 2.75
N ALA A 67 6.18 -8.78 2.59
CA ALA A 67 7.23 -8.72 1.55
C ALA A 67 8.43 -9.65 1.81
#